data_AF-A0A843GUN7-F1
#
_entry.id   AF-A0A843GUN7-F1
#
_cell.length_a   1.000
_cell.length_b   1.000
_cell.length_c   1.000
_cell.angle_alpha   90.00
_cell.angle_beta   90.00
_cell.angle_gamma   90.00
#
_symmetry.space_group_name_H-M   'P 1'
#
loop_
_entity.id
_entity.type
_entity.pdbx_description
1 polymer ?
#
loop_
_entity_poly.entity_id
_entity_poly.type
_entity_poly.pdbx_seq_one_letter_code
_entity_poly.pdbx_strand_id
1 'polypeptide(L)'
;MYTYRNLFISALYKNRPLVEFQGRKRGDDEYAKTWNKLLKFDFEELDEEQITYQKISDEVDYGIYLAVDEGWDKITESPKKKLYSPMCWIPDPYFDVVKGFNFH
;
A
#
# COMPACT_ATOMS: atom_id res chain seq x y z
N MET A 1 -0.94 -15.12 22.68
CA MET A 1 -0.66 -14.91 21.24
C MET A 1 -1.04 -13.52 20.76
N TYR A 2 -2.24 -13.01 21.07
CA TYR A 2 -2.72 -11.70 20.61
C TYR A 2 -1.77 -10.51 20.89
N THR A 3 -1.16 -10.47 22.08
CA THR A 3 -0.22 -9.40 22.46
C THR A 3 1.07 -9.42 21.63
N TYR A 4 1.62 -10.61 21.33
CA TYR A 4 2.83 -10.75 20.51
C TYR A 4 2.58 -10.38 19.05
N ARG A 5 1.44 -10.80 18.50
CA ARG A 5 0.98 -10.41 17.16
C ARG A 5 0.91 -8.89 17.03
N ASN A 6 0.22 -8.23 17.96
CA ASN A 6 0.04 -6.78 17.89
C ASN A 6 1.36 -6.02 18.09
N LEU A 7 2.26 -6.54 18.93
CA LEU A 7 3.61 -5.99 19.06
C LEU A 7 4.38 -6.09 17.73
N PHE A 8 4.30 -7.24 17.05
CA PHE A 8 4.97 -7.46 15.78
C PHE A 8 4.44 -6.53 14.67
N ILE A 9 3.11 -6.42 14.54
CA ILE A 9 2.48 -5.48 13.58
C ILE A 9 2.88 -4.04 13.89
N SER A 10 2.86 -3.64 15.16
CA SER A 10 3.27 -2.28 15.55
C SER A 10 4.74 -2.01 15.21
N ALA A 11 5.63 -2.98 15.40
CA ALA A 11 7.03 -2.87 15.05
C ALA A 11 7.22 -2.73 13.53
N LEU A 12 6.52 -3.54 12.73
CA LEU A 12 6.55 -3.44 11.26
C LEU A 12 5.98 -2.12 10.76
N TYR A 13 4.85 -1.67 11.30
CA TYR A 13 4.24 -0.40 10.93
C TYR A 13 5.14 0.80 11.24
N LYS A 14 5.86 0.77 12.36
CA LYS A 14 6.84 1.79 12.72
C LYS A 14 8.07 1.77 11.81
N ASN A 15 8.50 0.59 11.38
CA ASN A 15 9.64 0.41 10.49
C ASN A 15 9.26 0.41 9.00
N ARG A 16 8.05 0.89 8.66
CA ARG A 16 7.60 0.94 7.27
C ARG A 16 8.52 1.81 6.41
N PRO A 17 8.78 1.43 5.14
CA PRO A 17 9.55 2.27 4.24
C PRO A 17 8.77 3.56 3.93
N LEU A 18 9.46 4.69 4.02
CA LEU A 18 8.97 5.97 3.52
C LEU A 18 9.54 6.18 2.13
N VAL A 19 8.68 6.56 1.18
CA VAL A 19 9.08 6.80 -0.21
C VAL A 19 9.23 8.30 -0.41
N GLU A 20 10.40 8.71 -0.90
CA GLU A 20 10.67 10.09 -1.28
C GLU A 20 11.24 10.14 -2.71
N PHE A 21 10.75 11.08 -3.50
CA PHE A 21 11.27 11.36 -4.83
C PHE A 21 12.45 12.32 -4.75
N GLN A 22 13.52 12.01 -5.49
CA GLN A 22 14.70 12.86 -5.63
C GLN A 22 14.86 13.30 -7.09
N GLY A 23 15.36 14.52 -7.29
CA GLY A 23 15.68 15.05 -8.61
C GLY A 23 16.77 14.20 -9.28
N ARG A 24 16.57 13.83 -10.55
CA ARG A 24 17.53 12.98 -11.28
C ARG A 24 18.65 13.80 -11.93
N LYS A 25 18.35 15.02 -12.36
CA LYS A 25 19.29 15.95 -12.99
C LYS A 25 19.19 17.35 -12.35
N ARG A 26 20.20 18.17 -12.63
CA ARG A 26 20.27 19.57 -12.16
C ARG A 26 19.08 20.35 -12.72
N GLY A 27 18.18 20.82 -11.84
CA GLY A 27 16.95 21.53 -12.20
C GLY A 27 15.65 20.74 -11.98
N ASP A 28 15.73 19.42 -11.74
CA ASP A 28 14.53 18.59 -11.51
C ASP A 28 14.03 18.65 -10.05
N ASP A 29 14.71 19.38 -9.17
CA ASP A 29 14.42 19.44 -7.74
C ASP A 29 13.04 20.05 -7.45
N GLU A 30 12.56 20.97 -8.30
CA GLU A 30 11.21 21.54 -8.17
C GLU A 30 10.11 20.52 -8.45
N TYR A 31 10.32 19.66 -9.45
CA TYR A 31 9.40 18.56 -9.75
C TYR A 31 9.39 17.55 -8.60
N ALA A 32 10.57 17.13 -8.13
CA ALA A 32 10.68 16.21 -6.99
C ALA A 32 9.96 16.75 -5.74
N LYS A 33 10.13 18.04 -5.43
CA LYS A 33 9.39 18.71 -4.34
C LYS A 33 7.88 18.68 -4.54
N THR A 34 7.42 18.92 -5.77
CA THR A 34 5.99 18.88 -6.10
C THR A 34 5.40 17.48 -5.89
N TRP A 35 6.10 16.45 -6.38
CA TRP A 35 5.68 15.05 -6.19
C TRP A 35 5.68 14.63 -4.72
N ASN A 36 6.70 15.02 -3.95
CA ASN A 36 6.73 14.74 -2.50
C ASN A 36 5.60 15.45 -1.76
N LYS A 37 5.23 16.67 -2.18
CA LYS A 37 4.08 17.39 -1.61
C LYS A 37 2.76 16.69 -1.92
N LEU A 38 2.59 16.22 -3.16
CA LEU A 38 1.42 15.42 -3.54
C LEU A 38 1.35 14.12 -2.73
N LEU A 39 2.46 13.39 -2.63
CA LEU A 39 2.52 12.12 -1.90
C LEU A 39 2.19 12.30 -0.41
N LYS A 40 2.64 13.41 0.19
CA LYS A 40 2.28 13.76 1.56
C LYS A 40 0.79 14.07 1.70
N PHE A 41 0.22 14.84 0.77
CA PHE A 41 -1.21 15.13 0.74
C PHE A 41 -2.04 13.86 0.61
N ASP A 42 -1.69 12.98 -0.34
CA ASP A 42 -2.36 11.69 -0.53
C ASP A 42 -2.29 10.84 0.74
N PHE A 43 -1.14 10.83 1.43
CA PHE A 43 -0.99 10.07 2.66
C PHE A 43 -1.85 10.61 3.81
N GLU A 44 -1.99 11.93 3.92
CA GLU A 44 -2.74 12.60 5.00
C GLU A 44 -4.26 12.58 4.75
N GLU A 45 -4.71 12.73 3.49
CA GLU A 45 -6.14 12.90 3.14
C GLU A 45 -6.84 11.59 2.75
N LEU A 46 -6.10 10.53 2.41
CA LEU A 46 -6.68 9.28 1.91
C LEU A 46 -6.67 8.13 2.92
N ASP A 47 -6.57 8.44 4.23
CA ASP A 47 -6.52 7.45 5.31
C ASP A 47 -5.45 6.35 5.08
N GLU A 48 -4.36 6.70 4.38
CA GLU A 48 -3.31 5.74 4.02
C GLU A 48 -2.60 5.17 5.25
N GLU A 49 -2.65 5.84 6.41
CA GLU A 49 -2.21 5.26 7.68
C GLU A 49 -3.01 4.01 8.07
N GLN A 50 -4.34 4.08 8.01
CA GLN A 50 -5.21 2.96 8.35
C GLN A 50 -5.06 1.83 7.33
N ILE A 51 -5.00 2.19 6.05
CA ILE A 51 -4.78 1.24 4.95
C ILE A 51 -3.42 0.55 5.14
N THR A 52 -2.36 1.28 5.44
CA THR A 52 -1.02 0.70 5.63
C THR A 52 -0.97 -0.21 6.84
N TYR A 53 -1.59 0.17 7.95
CA TYR A 53 -1.68 -0.70 9.13
C TYR A 53 -2.43 -2.00 8.80
N GLN A 54 -3.56 -1.90 8.09
CA GLN A 54 -4.35 -3.07 7.71
C GLN A 54 -3.60 -3.96 6.71
N LYS A 55 -2.86 -3.40 5.74
CA LYS A 55 -1.99 -4.19 4.84
C LYS A 55 -0.98 -5.03 5.62
N ILE A 56 -0.27 -4.42 6.57
CA ILE A 56 0.72 -5.12 7.40
C ILE A 56 0.03 -6.17 8.27
N SER A 57 -1.14 -5.85 8.81
CA SER A 57 -1.95 -6.82 9.57
C SER A 57 -2.33 -8.04 8.72
N ASP A 58 -2.79 -7.80 7.49
CA ASP A 58 -3.21 -8.85 6.56
C ASP A 58 -2.01 -9.70 6.09
N GLU A 59 -0.86 -9.08 5.82
CA GLU A 59 0.38 -9.81 5.51
C GLU A 59 0.85 -10.69 6.68
N VAL A 60 0.76 -10.21 7.91
CA VAL A 60 1.17 -10.99 9.10
C VAL A 60 0.26 -12.19 9.32
N ASP A 61 -1.05 -12.04 9.09
CA ASP A 61 -2.02 -13.11 9.36
C ASP A 61 -2.19 -14.08 8.20
N TYR A 62 -2.19 -13.58 6.97
CA TYR A 62 -2.55 -14.33 5.77
C TYR A 62 -1.43 -14.41 4.73
N GLY A 63 -0.31 -13.70 4.93
CA GLY A 63 0.80 -13.65 3.99
C GLY A 63 0.58 -12.77 2.76
N ILE A 64 -0.64 -12.24 2.58
CA ILE A 64 -1.03 -11.40 1.44
C ILE A 64 -1.99 -10.30 1.88
N TYR A 65 -2.07 -9.24 1.09
CA TYR A 65 -3.14 -8.24 1.16
C TYR A 65 -3.71 -8.01 -0.25
N LEU A 66 -4.96 -7.55 -0.31
CA LEU A 66 -5.63 -7.25 -1.58
C LEU A 66 -6.06 -5.79 -1.57
N ALA A 67 -5.31 -4.94 -2.27
CA ALA A 67 -5.66 -3.55 -2.49
C ALA A 67 -6.22 -3.38 -3.90
N VAL A 68 -7.40 -2.77 -4.00
CA VAL A 68 -8.07 -2.51 -5.28
C VAL A 68 -8.39 -1.02 -5.38
N ASP A 69 -8.12 -0.45 -6.55
CA ASP A 69 -8.56 0.89 -6.91
C ASP A 69 -10.03 0.82 -7.35
N GLU A 70 -10.96 1.24 -6.50
CA GLU A 70 -12.42 1.20 -6.76
C GLU A 70 -12.89 2.33 -7.70
N GLY A 71 -12.01 3.28 -8.03
CA GLY A 71 -12.28 4.37 -8.96
C GLY A 71 -11.78 5.74 -8.47
N TRP A 72 -12.41 6.81 -8.98
CA TRP A 72 -12.06 8.19 -8.65
C TRP A 72 -13.14 8.87 -7.83
N ASP A 73 -12.79 9.43 -6.67
CA ASP A 73 -13.67 10.32 -5.93
C ASP A 73 -13.69 11.70 -6.58
N LYS A 74 -14.88 12.18 -6.96
CA LYS A 74 -15.05 13.52 -7.54
C LYS A 74 -15.07 14.62 -6.48
N ILE A 75 -15.30 14.29 -5.21
CA ILE A 75 -15.40 15.27 -4.12
C ILE A 75 -13.99 15.61 -3.62
N THR A 76 -13.20 14.59 -3.32
CA THR A 76 -11.82 14.73 -2.84
C THR A 76 -10.80 14.78 -3.98
N GLU A 77 -11.26 14.66 -5.24
CA GLU A 77 -10.42 14.60 -6.44
C GLU A 77 -9.25 13.63 -6.28
N SER A 78 -9.54 12.44 -5.78
CA SER A 78 -8.52 11.46 -5.39
C SER A 78 -8.94 10.02 -5.72
N PRO A 79 -7.97 9.10 -5.91
CA PRO A 79 -8.28 7.70 -6.13
C PRO A 79 -8.86 7.06 -4.86
N LYS A 80 -9.92 6.26 -5.02
CA LYS A 80 -10.48 5.44 -3.94
C LYS A 80 -9.78 4.10 -3.89
N LYS A 81 -9.06 3.86 -2.79
CA LYS A 81 -8.45 2.57 -2.49
C LYS A 81 -9.28 1.84 -1.45
N LYS A 82 -9.44 0.53 -1.65
CA LYS A 82 -10.06 -0.33 -0.66
C LYS A 82 -9.26 -1.60 -0.49
N LEU A 83 -9.17 -2.02 0.77
CA LEU A 83 -8.64 -3.33 1.12
C LEU A 83 -9.79 -4.34 1.19
N TYR A 84 -9.61 -5.43 0.45
CA TYR A 84 -10.50 -6.58 0.49
C TYR A 84 -9.92 -7.64 1.42
N SER A 85 -10.81 -8.42 2.03
CA SER A 85 -10.39 -9.55 2.86
C SER A 85 -9.52 -10.50 2.03
N PRO A 86 -8.31 -10.87 2.50
CA PRO A 86 -7.48 -11.87 1.83
C PRO A 86 -8.20 -13.19 1.53
N MET A 87 -9.21 -13.54 2.32
CA MET A 87 -9.99 -14.77 2.17
C MET A 87 -10.96 -14.75 0.98
N CYS A 88 -11.21 -13.60 0.35
CA CYS A 88 -12.09 -13.53 -0.82
C CYS A 88 -11.37 -13.89 -2.13
N TRP A 89 -10.05 -14.07 -2.09
CA TRP A 89 -9.24 -14.47 -3.24
C TRP A 89 -8.61 -15.81 -2.97
N ILE A 90 -8.71 -16.72 -3.94
CA ILE A 90 -8.05 -18.01 -3.91
C ILE A 90 -6.85 -17.89 -4.85
N PRO A 91 -5.61 -18.05 -4.35
CA PRO A 91 -4.44 -18.05 -5.21
C PRO A 91 -4.55 -19.17 -6.25
N ASP A 92 -4.15 -18.88 -7.49
CA ASP A 92 -4.10 -19.90 -8.53
C ASP A 92 -3.18 -21.04 -8.06
N PRO A 93 -3.68 -22.30 -7.96
CA PRO A 93 -2.87 -23.44 -7.53
C PRO A 93 -1.71 -23.75 -8.49
N TYR A 94 -1.74 -23.23 -9.71
CA TYR A 94 -0.66 -23.36 -10.69
C TYR A 94 0.27 -22.13 -10.72
N PHE A 95 0.10 -21.18 -9.80
CA PHE A 95 0.94 -20.01 -9.71
C PHE A 95 2.40 -20.42 -9.43
N ASP A 96 3.24 -20.16 -10.42
CA ASP A 96 4.69 -20.33 -10.33
C ASP A 96 5.33 -18.95 -10.53
N VAL A 97 6.06 -18.49 -9.50
CA VAL A 97 6.78 -17.21 -9.50
C VAL A 97 7.73 -17.11 -10.70
N VAL A 98 8.15 -18.25 -11.26
CA VAL A 98 9.03 -18.34 -12.42
C VAL A 98 8.31 -18.15 -13.77
N LYS A 99 6.99 -18.41 -13.84
CA LYS A 99 6.24 -18.44 -15.12
C LYS A 99 5.33 -17.24 -15.36
N GLY A 100 5.23 -16.33 -14.38
CA GLY A 100 4.45 -15.09 -14.50
C GLY A 100 2.94 -15.30 -14.31
N PHE A 101 2.25 -14.21 -14.02
CA PHE A 101 0.81 -14.15 -13.81
C PHE A 101 0.06 -14.44 -15.12
N ASN A 102 -0.69 -15.54 -15.17
CA ASN A 102 -1.69 -15.76 -16.20
C ASN A 102 -3.06 -15.47 -15.60
N PHE A 103 -3.74 -14.42 -16.09
CA PHE A 103 -5.16 -14.26 -15.83
C PHE A 103 -5.90 -15.27 -16.71
N HIS A 104 -6.64 -16.20 -16.07
CA HIS A 104 -7.60 -17.08 -16.73
C HIS A 104 -9.02 -16.54 -16.54
#